data_AF-A0A6H1ZLT1-F1
#
_entry.id   AF-A0A6H1ZLT1-F1
#
_cell.length_a   1.000
_cell.length_b   1.000
_cell.length_c   1.000
_cell.angle_alpha   90.00
_cell.angle_beta   90.00
_cell.angle_gamma   90.00
#
_symmetry.space_group_name_H-M   'P 1'
#
loop_
_entity.id
_entity.type
_entity.pdbx_description
1 polymer ?
#
loop_
_entity_poly.entity_id
_entity_poly.type
_entity_poly.pdbx_seq_one_letter_code
_entity_poly.pdbx_strand_id
1 'polypeptide(L)' 'MIRKEKGKWHVYSESGGHLGGPYNSREQAEKRLRQIEYFKHKGHIKEE' A
#
# COMPACT_ATOMS: atom_id res chain seq x y z
N MET A 1 -2.89 4.34 -2.81
CA MET A 1 -3.66 5.38 -2.11
C MET A 1 -3.92 4.98 -0.66
N ILE A 2 -3.96 5.93 0.27
CA ILE A 2 -4.29 5.68 1.69
C ILE A 2 -5.67 6.27 1.98
N ARG A 3 -6.57 5.49 2.57
CA ARG A 3 -7.93 5.89 2.94
C ARG A 3 -8.18 5.58 4.40
N LYS A 4 -8.85 6.47 5.12
CA LYS A 4 -9.30 6.22 6.50
C LYS A 4 -10.74 5.73 6.47
N GLU A 5 -10.99 4.54 7.01
CA GLU A 5 -12.32 3.94 7.11
C GLU A 5 -12.57 3.48 8.55
N LYS A 6 -13.74 3.86 9.10
CA LYS A 6 -14.16 3.51 10.46
C LYS A 6 -13.10 3.77 11.54
N GLY A 7 -12.33 4.85 11.39
CA GLY A 7 -11.26 5.22 12.33
C GLY A 7 -9.90 4.59 12.06
N LYS A 8 -9.79 3.64 11.13
CA LYS A 8 -8.55 2.92 10.79
C LYS A 8 -8.05 3.31 9.40
N TRP A 9 -6.75 3.19 9.16
CA TRP A 9 -6.09 3.52 7.91
C TRP A 9 -5.92 2.28 7.05
N HIS A 10 -6.30 2.39 5.79
CA HIS A 10 -6.25 1.32 4.80
C HIS A 10 -5.49 1.81 3.58
N VAL A 11 -4.77 0.90 2.93
CA VAL A 11 -4.00 1.11 1.72
C VAL A 11 -4.73 0.41 0.59
N TYR A 12 -5.11 1.19 -0.41
CA TYR A 12 -5.76 0.71 -1.63
C TYR A 12 -4.87 0.96 -2.84
N SER A 13 -5.00 0.12 -3.86
CA SER A 13 -4.43 0.32 -5.19
C SER A 13 -5.28 1.31 -5.98
N GLU A 14 -4.73 1.92 -7.04
CA GLU A 14 -5.53 2.72 -7.97
C GLU A 14 -6.67 1.91 -8.63
N SER A 15 -6.48 0.60 -8.79
CA SER A 15 -7.49 -0.31 -9.33
C SER A 15 -8.56 -0.71 -8.31
N GLY A 16 -8.58 -0.11 -7.10
CA GLY A 16 -9.55 -0.42 -6.05
C GLY A 16 -9.25 -1.65 -5.20
N GLY A 17 -8.20 -2.42 -5.53
CA GLY A 17 -7.73 -3.55 -4.72
C GLY A 17 -7.21 -3.12 -3.35
N HIS A 18 -7.57 -3.85 -2.28
CA HIS A 18 -7.08 -3.61 -0.92
C HIS A 18 -5.67 -4.17 -0.77
N LEU A 19 -4.67 -3.29 -0.59
CA LEU A 19 -3.25 -3.64 -0.53
C LEU A 19 -2.71 -3.76 0.91
N GLY A 20 -3.50 -3.33 1.90
CA GLY A 20 -3.24 -3.61 3.30
C GLY A 20 -4.04 -2.73 4.25
N GLY A 21 -4.23 -3.22 5.48
CA GLY A 21 -5.00 -2.55 6.52
C GLY A 21 -5.91 -3.55 7.24
N PRO A 22 -6.42 -3.21 8.43
CA PRO A 22 -6.47 -1.86 9.01
C PRO A 22 -5.27 -1.47 9.89
N TYR A 23 -4.76 -0.26 9.72
CA TYR A 23 -3.69 0.34 10.52
C TYR A 23 -4.24 1.41 11.49
N ASN A 24 -3.63 1.54 12.66
CA ASN A 24 -4.04 2.57 13.64
C ASN A 24 -3.46 3.96 13.33
N SER A 25 -2.34 4.02 12.59
CA SER A 25 -1.66 5.27 12.25
C SER A 25 -1.39 5.39 10.76
N ARG A 26 -1.40 6.63 10.26
CA ARG A 26 -1.08 6.96 8.87
C ARG A 26 0.32 6.50 8.47
N GLU A 27 1.31 6.65 9.34
CA GLU A 27 2.69 6.20 9.10
C GLU A 27 2.80 4.70 8.78
N GLN A 28 1.98 3.85 9.41
CA GLN A 28 1.99 2.41 9.13
C GLN A 28 1.46 2.12 7.72
N ALA A 29 0.41 2.85 7.32
CA ALA A 29 -0.14 2.78 5.97
C ALA A 29 0.86 3.31 4.92
N GLU A 30 1.62 4.36 5.24
CA GLU A 30 2.68 4.90 4.38
C GLU A 30 3.86 3.94 4.22
N LYS A 31 4.33 3.32 5.31
CA LYS A 31 5.35 2.27 5.24
C LYS A 31 4.90 1.11 4.36
N ARG A 32 3.63 0.70 4.48
CA ARG A 32 3.07 -0.37 3.63
C ARG A 32 3.00 0.06 2.16
N LEU A 33 2.55 1.29 1.88
CA LEU A 33 2.49 1.82 0.52
C LEU A 33 3.88 1.80 -0.13
N ARG A 34 4.91 2.27 0.60
CA ARG A 34 6.30 2.26 0.13
C ARG A 34 6.82 0.85 -0.16
N GLN A 35 6.45 -0.13 0.67
CA GLN A 35 6.78 -1.54 0.38
C GLN A 35 6.12 -2.00 -0.92
N ILE A 36 4.83 -1.72 -1.11
CA ILE A 36 4.11 -2.14 -2.31
C ILE A 36 4.70 -1.50 -3.56
N GLU A 37 5.04 -0.21 -3.51
CA GLU A 37 5.73 0.48 -4.59
C GLU A 37 7.09 -0.16 -4.86
N TYR A 38 7.88 -0.43 -3.81
CA TYR A 38 9.16 -1.11 -3.95
C TYR A 38 9.02 -2.48 -4.62
N PHE A 39 8.05 -3.30 -4.22
CA PHE A 39 7.80 -4.60 -4.85
C PHE A 39 7.25 -4.47 -6.27
N LYS A 40 6.43 -3.46 -6.58
CA LYS A 40 6.00 -3.17 -7.95
C LYS A 40 7.18 -2.81 -8.86
N HIS A 41 8.10 -1.99 -8.36
CA HIS A 41 9.28 -1.55 -9.12
C HIS A 41 10.35 -2.64 -9.23
N LYS A 42 10.56 -3.45 -8.18
CA LYS A 42 11.53 -4.56 -8.20
C LYS A 42 11.03 -5.83 -8.89
N GLY A 43 9.73 -6.10 -8.88
CA GLY A 43 9.14 -7.26 -9.57
C GLY A 43 9.16 -7.14 -11.09
N HIS A 44 9.52 -5.97 -11.62
CA HIS A 44 9.70 -5.69 -13.05
C HIS A 44 11.18 -5.69 -13.48
N ILE A 45 12.05 -6.43 -12.77
CA ILE A 45 13.33 -6.84 -13.35
C ILE A 45 12.99 -7.96 -14.34
N LYS A 46 12.65 -7.60 -15.58
CA LYS A 46 12.97 -8.45 -16.73
C LYS A 46 14.49 -8.47 -16.78
N GLU A 47 15.05 -9.53 -16.25
CA GLU A 47 16.44 -9.90 -16.49
C GLU A 47 16.46 -10.43 -17.95
N GLU A 48 17.03 -9.63 -18.86
CA GLU A 48 17.43 -10.03 -20.23
C GLU A 48 18.95 -10.02 -20.31
#